data_AF-J9GTS8-F1
#
_entry.id   AF-J9GTS8-F1
#
_cell.length_a   1.000
_cell.length_b   1.000
_cell.length_c   1.000
_cell.angle_alpha   90.00
_cell.angle_beta   90.00
_cell.angle_gamma   90.00
#
_symmetry.space_group_name_H-M   'P 1'
#
loop_
_entity.id
_entity.type
_entity.pdbx_description
1 polymer ?
#
loop_
_entity_poly.entity_id
_entity_poly.type
_entity_poly.pdbx_seq_one_letter_code
_entity_poly.pdbx_strand_id
1 'polypeptide(L)'
;MLEGLEKGVNDNAKRRAIVIHGAAYANPSVAKSGRLGRSFGCPALPQKMNKPIIDAIKNGSVLYIYAKNNQYLAKSSILKAPMKKSSLTPMG
;
A
#
# COMPACT_ATOMS: atom_id res chain seq x y z
N MET A 1 -7.43 2.84 8.64
CA MET A 1 -6.93 1.44 8.64
C MET A 1 -7.05 0.90 7.23
N LEU A 2 -6.15 0.00 6.82
CA LEU A 2 -6.19 -0.59 5.47
C LEU A 2 -7.11 -1.81 5.44
N GLU A 3 -7.84 -1.94 4.33
CA GLU A 3 -8.66 -3.10 4.03
C GLU A 3 -7.97 -3.95 2.97
N GLY A 4 -7.91 -5.26 3.20
CA GLY A 4 -7.38 -6.21 2.23
C GLY A 4 -8.38 -6.47 1.10
N LEU A 5 -7.90 -6.44 -0.13
CA LEU A 5 -8.74 -6.65 -1.33
C LEU A 5 -8.60 -8.05 -1.92
N GLU A 6 -7.62 -8.84 -1.49
CA GLU A 6 -7.33 -10.16 -2.03
C GLU A 6 -7.30 -11.24 -0.94
N LYS A 7 -8.25 -12.18 -1.04
CA LYS A 7 -8.40 -13.32 -0.13
C LYS A 7 -7.15 -14.20 -0.15
N GLY A 8 -6.67 -14.60 1.04
CA GLY A 8 -5.46 -15.41 1.22
C GLY A 8 -4.14 -14.68 0.98
N VAL A 9 -4.16 -13.40 0.60
CA VAL A 9 -2.95 -12.58 0.38
C VAL A 9 -2.88 -11.44 1.38
N ASN A 10 -3.89 -10.56 1.40
CA ASN A 10 -3.90 -9.38 2.28
C ASN A 10 -5.23 -9.17 3.03
N ASP A 11 -6.19 -10.09 2.93
CA ASP A 11 -7.48 -10.09 3.62
C ASP A 11 -7.41 -9.88 5.14
N ASN A 12 -6.26 -10.19 5.75
CA ASN A 12 -6.03 -10.02 7.17
C ASN A 12 -5.55 -8.61 7.57
N ALA A 13 -5.36 -7.67 6.63
CA ALA A 13 -4.78 -6.35 6.89
C ALA A 13 -5.51 -5.58 8.01
N LYS A 14 -6.85 -5.53 7.97
CA LYS A 14 -7.67 -4.85 8.98
C LYS A 14 -7.55 -5.53 10.34
N ARG A 15 -7.68 -6.85 10.41
CA ARG A 15 -7.54 -7.64 11.65
C ARG A 15 -6.15 -7.48 12.28
N ARG A 16 -5.12 -7.33 11.45
CA ARG A 16 -3.73 -7.09 11.88
C ARG A 16 -3.42 -5.62 12.17
N ALA A 17 -4.42 -4.75 12.19
CA ALA A 17 -4.29 -3.32 12.42
C ALA A 17 -3.26 -2.62 11.49
N ILE A 18 -3.16 -3.07 10.24
CA ILE A 18 -2.25 -2.45 9.27
C ILE A 18 -2.76 -1.06 8.91
N VAL A 19 -1.89 -0.07 9.09
CA VAL A 19 -2.17 1.36 8.85
C VAL A 19 -1.02 2.01 8.10
N ILE A 20 -1.26 3.18 7.51
CA ILE A 20 -0.21 4.07 7.03
C ILE A 20 0.14 5.02 8.18
N HIS A 21 1.41 5.14 8.57
CA HIS A 21 1.82 5.99 9.68
C HIS A 21 3.14 6.73 9.39
N GLY A 22 3.44 7.76 10.19
CA GLY A 22 4.77 8.36 10.19
C GLY A 22 5.76 7.54 11.02
N ALA A 23 7.01 7.45 10.59
CA ALA A 23 8.07 6.79 11.37
C ALA A 23 9.40 7.55 11.26
N ALA A 24 10.13 7.66 12.37
CA ALA A 24 11.46 8.30 12.38
C ALA A 24 12.45 7.59 11.45
N TYR A 25 12.34 6.26 11.31
CA TYR A 25 13.19 5.48 10.42
C TYR A 25 12.85 5.65 8.93
N ALA A 26 11.73 6.27 8.57
CA ALA A 26 11.34 6.56 7.19
C ALA A 26 11.85 7.93 6.76
N ASN A 27 13.16 8.17 6.96
CA ASN A 27 13.81 9.45 6.71
C ASN A 27 14.85 9.31 5.58
N PRO A 28 14.94 10.28 4.64
CA PRO A 28 15.99 10.28 3.62
C PRO A 28 17.41 10.14 4.15
N SER A 29 17.73 10.68 5.33
CA SER A 29 19.06 10.52 5.94
C SER A 29 19.36 9.06 6.30
N VAL A 30 18.35 8.31 6.77
CA VAL A 30 18.46 6.87 7.07
C VAL A 30 18.57 6.07 5.77
N ALA A 31 17.84 6.48 4.72
CA ALA A 31 17.89 5.82 3.41
C ALA A 31 19.30 5.83 2.79
N LYS A 32 20.15 6.82 3.12
CA LYS A 32 21.55 6.88 2.67
C LYS A 32 22.37 5.66 3.08
N SER A 33 21.96 4.96 4.15
CA SER A 33 22.59 3.70 4.58
C SER A 33 22.21 2.48 3.72
N GLY A 34 21.39 2.67 2.68
CA GLY A 34 20.94 1.64 1.74
C GLY A 34 19.64 0.96 2.15
N ARG A 35 19.13 1.16 3.37
CA ARG A 35 17.83 0.64 3.81
C ARG A 35 17.17 1.52 4.87
N LEU A 36 15.84 1.61 4.81
CA LEU A 36 15.02 2.14 5.90
C LEU A 36 14.83 1.09 7.01
N GLY A 37 14.36 1.53 8.17
CA GLY A 37 13.86 0.63 9.23
C GLY A 37 12.69 -0.23 8.76
N ARG A 38 12.33 -1.25 9.56
CA ARG A 38 11.26 -2.21 9.24
C ARG A 38 10.05 -1.99 10.15
N SER A 39 8.86 -2.19 9.59
CA SER A 39 7.62 -2.39 10.33
C SER A 39 7.19 -3.87 10.25
N PHE A 40 6.14 -4.23 10.97
CA PHE A 40 5.48 -5.54 10.87
C PHE A 40 4.45 -5.62 9.73
N GLY A 41 4.47 -4.66 8.79
CA GLY A 41 3.62 -4.64 7.60
C GLY A 41 3.03 -3.26 7.26
N CYS A 42 3.02 -2.33 8.22
CA CYS A 42 2.51 -0.98 8.00
C CYS A 42 3.40 -0.15 7.04
N PRO A 43 2.82 0.47 6.00
CA PRO A 43 3.53 1.49 5.23
C PRO A 43 3.93 2.68 6.12
N ALA A 44 5.21 3.06 6.04
CA ALA A 44 5.78 4.12 6.86
C ALA A 44 6.18 5.32 6.00
N LEU A 45 5.76 6.50 6.43
CA LEU A 45 6.01 7.78 5.77
C LEU A 45 7.01 8.63 6.57
N PRO A 46 7.73 9.56 5.94
CA PRO A 46 8.48 10.59 6.65
C PRO A 46 7.55 11.39 7.57
N GLN A 47 7.98 11.62 8.82
CA GLN A 47 7.13 12.31 9.80
C GLN A 47 6.64 13.68 9.34
N LYS A 48 7.45 14.43 8.57
CA LYS A 48 7.06 15.75 8.03
C LYS A 48 5.99 15.68 6.95
N MET A 49 5.88 14.54 6.25
CA MET A 49 4.98 14.37 5.09
C MET A 49 3.79 13.46 5.40
N ASN A 50 3.72 12.84 6.58
CA ASN A 50 2.70 11.85 6.89
C ASN A 50 1.27 12.42 6.76
N LYS A 51 1.00 13.58 7.35
CA LYS A 51 -0.30 14.23 7.36
C LYS A 51 -0.78 14.62 5.97
N PRO A 52 -0.02 15.40 5.17
CA PRO A 52 -0.48 15.78 3.83
C PRO A 52 -0.72 14.57 2.93
N ILE A 53 0.13 13.53 3.00
CA ILE A 53 -0.06 12.31 2.21
C ILE A 53 -1.30 11.54 2.66
N ILE A 54 -1.46 11.30 3.97
CA ILE A 54 -2.61 10.56 4.51
C ILE A 54 -3.92 11.31 4.22
N ASP A 55 -3.93 12.64 4.38
CA ASP A 55 -5.11 13.45 4.10
C ASP A 55 -5.50 13.42 2.62
N ALA A 56 -4.53 13.31 1.71
CA ALA A 56 -4.78 13.19 0.27
C ALA A 56 -5.36 11.83 -0.14
N ILE A 57 -5.02 10.75 0.57
CA ILE A 57 -5.36 9.37 0.15
C ILE A 57 -6.44 8.70 1.02
N LYS A 58 -6.75 9.25 2.20
CA LYS A 58 -7.79 8.70 3.07
C LYS A 58 -9.15 8.72 2.36
N ASN A 59 -10.02 7.80 2.72
CA ASN A 59 -11.41 7.71 2.26
C ASN A 59 -11.64 7.37 0.77
N GLY A 60 -10.62 6.98 -0.02
CA GLY A 60 -10.89 6.64 -1.42
C GLY A 60 -9.72 6.20 -2.30
N SER A 61 -8.58 5.83 -1.73
CA SER A 61 -7.41 5.40 -2.52
C SER A 61 -7.11 3.91 -2.36
N VAL A 62 -6.49 3.33 -3.39
CA VAL A 62 -5.94 1.98 -3.36
C VAL A 62 -4.42 2.04 -3.28
N LEU A 63 -3.82 1.19 -2.45
CA LEU A 63 -2.38 1.03 -2.37
C LEU A 63 -1.97 -0.29 -3.06
N TYR A 64 -1.16 -0.18 -4.10
CA TYR A 64 -0.51 -1.33 -4.73
C TYR A 64 0.92 -1.47 -4.19
N ILE A 65 1.17 -2.55 -3.43
CA ILE A 65 2.49 -2.86 -2.86
C ILE A 65 3.06 -4.07 -3.58
N TYR A 66 4.20 -3.89 -4.24
CA TYR A 66 4.82 -4.93 -5.05
C TYR A 66 6.18 -5.35 -4.50
N ALA A 67 6.42 -6.65 -4.54
CA ALA A 67 7.74 -7.26 -4.43
C ALA A 67 7.82 -8.42 -5.43
N LYS A 68 9.02 -8.73 -5.93
CA LYS A 68 9.23 -9.88 -6.81
C LYS A 68 8.99 -11.17 -6.01
N ASN A 69 7.79 -11.72 -6.14
CA ASN A 69 7.38 -12.97 -5.50
C ASN A 69 6.67 -13.85 -6.53
N ASN A 70 7.35 -14.90 -6.99
CA ASN A 70 6.84 -15.78 -8.03
C ASN A 70 5.54 -16.48 -7.63
N GLN A 71 5.34 -16.79 -6.34
CA GLN A 71 4.10 -17.41 -5.88
C GLN A 71 2.93 -16.43 -5.97
N TYR A 72 3.13 -15.16 -5.57
CA TYR A 72 2.11 -14.13 -5.72
C TYR A 72 1.77 -13.90 -7.20
N LEU A 73 2.78 -13.74 -8.06
CA LEU A 73 2.59 -13.56 -9.50
C LEU A 73 1.80 -14.72 -10.12
N ALA A 74 2.08 -15.96 -9.72
CA ALA A 74 1.41 -17.14 -10.25
C ALA A 74 -0.02 -17.35 -9.70
N LYS A 75 -0.34 -16.83 -8.50
CA LYS A 75 -1.60 -17.15 -7.79
C LYS A 75 -2.57 -15.98 -7.69
N SER A 76 -2.12 -14.74 -7.86
CA SER A 76 -2.97 -13.56 -7.66
C SER A 76 -4.15 -13.56 -8.62
N SER A 77 -5.34 -13.44 -8.04
CA SER A 77 -6.61 -13.23 -8.73
C SER A 77 -6.70 -11.83 -9.33
N ILE A 78 -6.11 -10.82 -8.68
CA ILE A 78 -6.07 -9.45 -9.17
C ILE A 78 -5.25 -9.36 -10.45
N LEU A 79 -4.07 -10.01 -10.50
CA LEU A 79 -3.21 -9.99 -11.69
C LEU A 79 -3.75 -10.82 -12.87
N LYS A 80 -4.61 -11.80 -12.60
CA LYS A 80 -5.26 -12.63 -13.63
C LYS A 80 -6.58 -12.06 -14.12
N ALA A 81 -7.13 -11.06 -13.42
CA ALA A 81 -8.42 -10.49 -13.78
C ALA A 81 -8.32 -9.85 -15.17
N PRO A 82 -9.25 -10.14 -16.10
CA PRO A 82 -9.30 -9.42 -17.36
C PRO A 82 -9.56 -7.94 -17.06
N MET A 83 -8.81 -7.05 -17.70
CA MET A 83 -9.05 -5.61 -17.60
C MET A 83 -10.49 -5.32 -18.05
N LYS A 84 -11.38 -5.01 -17.10
CA LYS A 84 -12.67 -4.40 -17.46
C LYS A 84 -12.35 -3.02 -17.99
N LYS A 85 -12.66 -2.75 -19.26
CA LYS A 85 -12.66 -1.38 -19.80
C LYS A 85 -13.56 -0.55 -18.91
N SER A 86 -12.99 0.38 -18.15
CA SER A 86 -13.76 1.35 -17.40
C SER A 86 -14.46 2.26 -18.41
N SER A 87 -15.79 2.24 -18.44
CA SER A 87 -16.58 3.29 -19.06
C SER A 87 -16.42 4.55 -18.21
N LEU A 88 -15.32 5.28 -18.40
CA LEU A 88 -15.29 6.69 -18.02
C LEU A 88 -16.22 7.39 -19.00
N THR A 89 -17.46 7.65 -18.56
CA THR A 89 -18.23 8.75 -19.13
C THR A 89 -17.43 10.03 -18.86
N PRO A 90 -17.13 10.84 -19.89
CA PRO A 90 -16.59 12.17 -19.67
C PRO A 90 -17.59 12.93 -18.80
N MET A 91 -17.13 13.46 -17.67
CA MET A 91 -17.89 14.51 -16.98
C MET A 91 -17.88 15.70 -17.92
N GLY A 92 -19.06 16.04 -18.47
CA GLY A 92 -19.29 17.28 -19.21
C GLY A 92 -19.25 18.50 -18.30
#